data_AF-A0A8T2VD12-F1
#
_entry.id   AF-A0A8T2VD12-F1
#
_cell.length_a   1.000
_cell.length_b   1.000
_cell.length_c   1.000
_cell.angle_alpha   90.00
_cell.angle_beta   90.00
_cell.angle_gamma   90.00
#
_symmetry.space_group_name_H-M   'P 1'
#
loop_
_entity.id
_entity.type
_entity.pdbx_description
1 polymer ?
#
loop_
_entity_poly.entity_id
_entity_poly.type
_entity_poly.pdbx_seq_one_letter_code
_entity_poly.pdbx_strand_id
1 'polypeptide(L)'
;MRERMPPIVKMMDTTVPSLCWNNKLYCGAEVCQDMPANQKARLSQAFCVYLEGSRVQVPYRNSRQLPDLQTYLQFREDSIGWDPFAIIIEHSQGFELDDESSSHPMLLELHKNAKYHIILSNDIMSFKKEDMQGDFCNVLALLYFQKLYYPKRNPDDRAPILQGAILDAIEMVRERNQNCVTLMEQTRKCNELISKPCIDKYLEGVGWWISGNLYWHLASARFGICATSNIHENAPNMHVDHQLKIDVNKGAAETVPKEVMTSI
;
A
#
# COMPACT_ATOMS: atom_id res chain seq x y z
N MET A 1 -27.07 -15.32 -15.75
CA MET A 1 -26.21 -16.49 -16.02
C MET A 1 -24.77 -15.99 -16.05
N ARG A 2 -23.94 -16.39 -15.07
CA ARG A 2 -22.52 -16.04 -15.01
C ARG A 2 -21.75 -17.03 -15.89
N GLU A 3 -21.20 -16.59 -17.01
CA GLU A 3 -20.22 -17.38 -17.74
C GLU A 3 -18.91 -17.38 -16.94
N ARG A 4 -18.48 -18.56 -16.48
CA ARG A 4 -17.16 -18.76 -15.90
C ARG A 4 -16.14 -18.72 -17.04
N MET A 5 -15.28 -17.70 -17.06
CA MET A 5 -14.08 -17.71 -17.90
C MET A 5 -13.13 -18.85 -17.46
N PRO A 6 -12.42 -19.49 -18.40
CA PRO A 6 -11.44 -20.52 -18.09
C PRO A 6 -10.25 -19.94 -17.31
N PRO A 7 -9.58 -20.75 -16.48
CA PRO A 7 -8.56 -20.27 -15.55
C PRO A 7 -7.31 -19.78 -16.30
N ILE A 8 -6.79 -18.62 -15.88
CA ILE A 8 -5.50 -18.05 -16.34
C ILE A 8 -4.38 -18.89 -15.70
N VAL A 9 -4.17 -20.12 -16.18
CA VAL A 9 -3.10 -21.02 -15.71
C VAL A 9 -1.89 -21.02 -16.66
N LYS A 10 -1.93 -20.22 -17.74
CA LYS A 10 -0.89 -20.22 -18.79
C LYS A 10 0.23 -19.19 -18.65
N MET A 11 0.40 -18.55 -17.48
CA MET A 11 1.55 -17.63 -17.28
C MET A 11 2.82 -18.32 -16.76
N MET A 12 2.74 -19.57 -16.30
CA MET A 12 3.90 -20.29 -15.72
C MET A 12 4.26 -21.60 -16.44
N ASP A 13 3.60 -21.91 -17.56
CA ASP A 13 3.91 -23.10 -18.34
C ASP A 13 5.14 -22.86 -19.23
N THR A 14 6.25 -23.53 -18.92
CA THR A 14 7.56 -23.37 -19.57
C THR A 14 7.65 -23.95 -20.98
N THR A 15 6.52 -24.30 -21.61
CA THR A 15 6.49 -25.02 -22.89
C THR A 15 5.87 -24.25 -24.08
N VAL A 16 5.57 -22.95 -23.94
CA VAL A 16 5.05 -22.16 -25.07
C VAL A 16 6.20 -21.68 -25.98
N PRO A 17 6.17 -21.96 -27.31
CA PRO A 17 7.20 -21.50 -28.24
C PRO A 17 7.29 -19.98 -28.30
N SER A 18 8.53 -19.50 -28.34
CA SER A 18 8.99 -18.12 -28.35
C SER A 18 8.27 -17.21 -29.37
N LEU A 19 7.19 -16.55 -28.93
CA LEU A 19 6.76 -15.29 -29.53
C LEU A 19 7.56 -14.17 -28.85
N CYS A 20 8.62 -13.77 -29.56
CA CYS A 20 9.55 -12.69 -29.21
C CYS A 20 8.81 -11.40 -28.82
N TRP A 21 8.66 -11.17 -27.51
CA TRP A 21 8.60 -9.84 -26.94
C TRP A 21 10.04 -9.44 -26.62
N ASN A 22 10.61 -8.56 -27.45
CA ASN A 22 11.99 -8.11 -27.34
C ASN A 22 12.34 -7.65 -25.90
N ASN A 23 13.08 -8.51 -25.19
CA ASN A 23 13.98 -8.23 -24.06
C ASN A 23 13.45 -7.78 -22.68
N LYS A 24 12.17 -7.93 -22.30
CA LYS A 24 11.72 -7.49 -20.94
C LYS A 24 10.62 -8.33 -20.26
N LEU A 25 10.74 -9.66 -20.25
CA LEU A 25 9.88 -10.54 -19.44
C LEU A 25 10.66 -11.48 -18.49
N TYR A 26 11.96 -11.23 -18.29
CA TYR A 26 12.84 -12.11 -17.52
C TYR A 26 12.65 -12.05 -16.01
N CYS A 27 12.21 -10.91 -15.45
CA CYS A 27 12.13 -10.73 -13.99
C CYS A 27 11.27 -11.79 -13.29
N GLY A 28 10.13 -12.17 -13.87
CA GLY A 28 9.26 -13.19 -13.28
C GLY A 28 9.90 -14.58 -13.27
N ALA A 29 10.50 -15.00 -14.38
CA ALA A 29 11.16 -16.30 -14.50
C ALA A 29 12.43 -16.38 -13.64
N GLU A 30 13.20 -15.29 -13.57
CA GLU A 30 14.41 -15.16 -12.75
C GLU A 30 14.06 -15.18 -11.25
N VAL A 31 13.11 -14.35 -10.80
CA VAL A 31 12.65 -14.34 -9.39
C VAL A 31 12.07 -15.69 -8.98
N CYS A 32 11.41 -16.39 -9.91
CA CYS A 32 10.83 -17.68 -9.61
C CYS A 32 11.82 -18.84 -9.74
N GLN A 33 13.03 -18.68 -10.30
CA GLN A 33 13.87 -19.82 -10.68
C GLN A 33 14.08 -20.81 -9.51
N ASP A 34 14.46 -20.26 -8.35
CA ASP A 34 14.78 -21.04 -7.15
C ASP A 34 13.62 -21.12 -6.14
N MET A 35 12.43 -20.67 -6.54
CA MET A 35 11.24 -20.67 -5.67
C MET A 35 10.62 -22.08 -5.59
N PRO A 36 10.25 -22.56 -4.39
CA PRO A 36 9.48 -23.81 -4.23
C PRO A 36 8.18 -23.81 -5.02
N ALA A 37 7.70 -24.98 -5.41
CA ALA A 37 6.51 -25.11 -6.27
C ALA A 37 5.25 -24.50 -5.65
N ASN A 38 5.05 -24.66 -4.34
CA ASN A 38 3.91 -24.09 -3.63
C ASN A 38 4.03 -22.56 -3.52
N GLN A 39 5.20 -22.04 -3.13
CA GLN A 39 5.50 -20.60 -3.14
C GLN A 39 5.27 -19.96 -4.53
N LYS A 40 5.68 -20.62 -5.63
CA LYS A 40 5.39 -20.20 -7.03
C LYS A 40 3.89 -20.10 -7.30
N ALA A 41 3.13 -21.12 -6.92
CA ALA A 41 1.69 -21.17 -7.12
C ALA A 41 0.98 -20.04 -6.37
N ARG A 42 1.35 -19.81 -5.10
CA ARG A 42 0.82 -18.68 -4.31
C ARG A 42 1.18 -17.35 -4.94
N LEU A 43 2.42 -17.18 -5.42
CA LEU A 43 2.85 -15.94 -6.06
C LEU A 43 2.05 -15.66 -7.34
N SER A 44 1.85 -16.69 -8.17
CA SER A 44 1.00 -16.61 -9.37
C SER A 44 -0.41 -16.14 -9.02
N GLN A 45 -1.00 -16.76 -8.00
CA GLN A 45 -2.35 -16.44 -7.57
C GLN A 45 -2.44 -15.01 -7.03
N ALA A 46 -1.45 -14.57 -6.24
CA ALA A 46 -1.39 -13.21 -5.72
C ALA A 46 -1.30 -12.17 -6.85
N PHE A 47 -0.52 -12.43 -7.90
CA PHE A 47 -0.49 -11.55 -9.08
C PHE A 47 -1.82 -11.55 -9.85
N CYS A 48 -2.52 -12.68 -9.95
CA CYS A 48 -3.84 -12.73 -10.57
C CYS A 48 -4.85 -11.84 -9.81
N VAL A 49 -4.85 -11.92 -8.48
CA VAL A 49 -5.68 -11.05 -7.62
C VAL A 49 -5.31 -9.58 -7.83
N TYR A 50 -4.01 -9.25 -7.85
CA TYR A 50 -3.54 -7.89 -8.08
C TYR A 50 -4.00 -7.30 -9.43
N LEU A 51 -3.90 -8.09 -10.50
CA LEU A 51 -4.33 -7.68 -11.84
C LEU A 51 -5.85 -7.50 -11.91
N GLU A 52 -6.62 -8.34 -11.22
CA GLU A 52 -8.08 -8.22 -11.15
C GLU A 52 -8.50 -6.97 -10.35
N GLY A 53 -7.88 -6.71 -9.21
CA GLY A 53 -8.08 -5.47 -8.46
C GLY A 53 -7.75 -4.23 -9.30
N SER A 54 -6.66 -4.27 -10.04
CA SER A 54 -6.27 -3.20 -10.97
C SER A 54 -7.33 -2.99 -12.07
N ARG A 55 -7.90 -4.07 -12.60
CA ARG A 55 -8.99 -4.03 -13.58
C ARG A 55 -10.25 -3.36 -13.02
N VAL A 56 -10.60 -3.63 -11.75
CA VAL A 56 -11.73 -3.00 -11.06
C VAL A 56 -11.52 -1.49 -10.86
N GLN A 57 -10.27 -1.04 -10.68
CA GLN A 57 -9.95 0.38 -10.51
C GLN A 57 -10.09 1.20 -11.81
N VAL A 58 -9.87 0.59 -12.98
CA VAL A 58 -9.82 1.29 -14.28
C VAL A 58 -11.08 2.09 -14.61
N PRO A 59 -12.31 1.56 -14.46
CA PRO A 59 -13.54 2.31 -14.72
C PRO A 59 -13.64 3.60 -13.88
N TYR A 60 -13.34 3.55 -12.57
CA TYR A 60 -13.40 4.72 -11.69
C TYR A 60 -12.47 5.84 -12.16
N ARG A 61 -11.25 5.49 -12.59
CA ARG A 61 -10.29 6.44 -13.16
C ARG A 61 -10.77 7.02 -14.49
N ASN A 62 -11.27 6.18 -15.40
CA ASN A 62 -11.71 6.62 -16.72
C ASN A 62 -12.94 7.53 -16.66
N SER A 63 -13.90 7.23 -15.77
CA SER A 63 -15.11 8.04 -15.60
C SER A 63 -14.96 9.16 -14.58
N ARG A 64 -13.81 9.25 -13.90
CA ARG A 64 -13.56 10.17 -12.77
C ARG A 64 -14.65 10.11 -11.70
N GLN A 65 -15.21 8.92 -11.50
CA GLN A 65 -16.23 8.70 -10.48
C GLN A 65 -15.55 8.42 -9.14
N LEU A 66 -16.10 9.01 -8.08
CA LEU A 66 -15.65 8.78 -6.71
C LEU A 66 -16.38 7.55 -6.16
N PRO A 67 -15.69 6.43 -5.90
CA PRO A 67 -16.26 5.39 -5.04
C PRO A 67 -16.48 5.93 -3.63
N ASP A 68 -17.39 5.33 -2.86
CA ASP A 68 -17.36 5.54 -1.41
C ASP A 68 -16.09 4.90 -0.81
N LEU A 69 -15.71 5.33 0.40
CA LEU A 69 -14.47 4.90 1.04
C LEU A 69 -14.40 3.37 1.23
N GLN A 70 -15.51 2.72 1.54
CA GLN A 70 -15.53 1.27 1.75
C GLN A 70 -15.31 0.53 0.44
N THR A 71 -16.03 0.90 -0.62
CA THR A 71 -15.86 0.33 -1.96
C THR A 71 -14.43 0.55 -2.48
N TYR A 72 -13.88 1.75 -2.26
CA TYR A 72 -12.49 2.06 -2.61
C TYR A 72 -11.51 1.10 -1.96
N LEU A 73 -11.57 1.02 -0.63
CA LEU A 73 -10.65 0.20 0.16
C LEU A 73 -10.71 -1.28 -0.26
N GLN A 74 -11.90 -1.81 -0.58
CA GLN A 74 -12.07 -3.20 -1.02
C GLN A 74 -11.27 -3.55 -2.28
N PHE A 75 -11.39 -2.78 -3.37
CA PHE A 75 -10.60 -3.08 -4.57
C PHE A 75 -9.15 -2.59 -4.44
N ARG A 76 -8.89 -1.62 -3.55
CA ARG A 76 -7.54 -1.11 -3.30
C ARG A 76 -6.68 -2.14 -2.57
N GLU A 77 -7.29 -2.97 -1.74
CA GLU A 77 -6.62 -4.12 -1.11
C GLU A 77 -5.97 -5.07 -2.11
N ASP A 78 -6.63 -5.31 -3.24
CA ASP A 78 -6.10 -6.18 -4.29
C ASP A 78 -5.10 -5.42 -5.17
N SER A 79 -5.41 -4.17 -5.53
CA SER A 79 -4.60 -3.37 -6.47
C SER A 79 -3.38 -2.66 -5.86
N ILE A 80 -3.14 -2.74 -4.55
CA ILE A 80 -1.93 -2.16 -3.93
C ILE A 80 -0.68 -3.02 -4.17
N GLY A 81 -0.87 -4.32 -4.45
CA GLY A 81 0.22 -5.24 -4.78
C GLY A 81 0.97 -5.78 -3.56
N TRP A 82 0.42 -5.68 -2.35
CA TRP A 82 1.04 -6.24 -1.13
C TRP A 82 1.19 -7.77 -1.18
N ASP A 83 0.15 -8.49 -1.62
CA ASP A 83 0.12 -9.96 -1.48
C ASP A 83 1.26 -10.67 -2.25
N PRO A 84 1.63 -10.25 -3.48
CA PRO A 84 2.84 -10.77 -4.12
C PRO A 84 4.12 -10.53 -3.31
N PHE A 85 4.26 -9.34 -2.69
CA PHE A 85 5.45 -9.00 -1.92
C PHE A 85 5.52 -9.72 -0.56
N ALA A 86 4.38 -10.01 0.05
CA ALA A 86 4.31 -10.87 1.24
C ALA A 86 4.98 -12.23 0.97
N ILE A 87 4.79 -12.79 -0.23
CA ILE A 87 5.41 -14.06 -0.64
C ILE A 87 6.90 -13.87 -1.00
N ILE A 88 7.24 -12.75 -1.65
CA ILE A 88 8.64 -12.43 -1.98
C ILE A 88 9.50 -12.24 -0.71
N ILE A 89 8.92 -11.76 0.40
CA ILE A 89 9.61 -11.68 1.69
C ILE A 89 10.14 -13.05 2.11
N GLU A 90 9.33 -14.10 2.02
CA GLU A 90 9.75 -15.46 2.35
C GLU A 90 10.91 -15.92 1.46
N HIS A 91 10.76 -15.73 0.14
CA HIS A 91 11.76 -16.11 -0.84
C HIS A 91 13.09 -15.39 -0.63
N SER A 92 13.04 -14.07 -0.41
CA SER A 92 14.21 -13.22 -0.18
C SER A 92 15.01 -13.62 1.07
N GLN A 93 14.36 -14.29 2.01
CA GLN A 93 14.96 -14.77 3.26
C GLN A 93 15.24 -16.29 3.26
N GLY A 94 15.00 -16.97 2.14
CA GLY A 94 15.34 -18.38 1.95
C GLY A 94 14.44 -19.36 2.72
N PHE A 95 13.17 -19.03 2.94
CA PHE A 95 12.20 -19.95 3.55
C PHE A 95 10.85 -19.94 2.82
N GLU A 96 10.00 -20.89 3.20
CA GLU A 96 8.60 -20.95 2.80
C GLU A 96 7.74 -21.08 4.06
N LEU A 97 6.74 -20.21 4.21
CA LEU A 97 5.72 -20.35 5.25
C LEU A 97 4.83 -21.55 4.93
N ASP A 98 4.60 -22.41 5.92
CA ASP A 98 3.64 -23.50 5.80
C ASP A 98 2.19 -22.98 5.75
N ASP A 99 1.28 -23.83 5.27
CA ASP A 99 -0.13 -23.47 5.07
C ASP A 99 -0.83 -23.13 6.39
N GLU A 100 -0.47 -23.80 7.48
CA GLU A 100 -0.99 -23.55 8.82
C GLU A 100 -0.63 -22.13 9.30
N SER A 101 0.64 -21.75 9.14
CA SER A 101 1.14 -20.42 9.52
C SER A 101 0.56 -19.35 8.62
N SER A 102 0.61 -19.54 7.30
CA SER A 102 0.14 -18.53 6.33
C SER A 102 -1.37 -18.28 6.42
N SER A 103 -2.17 -19.27 6.85
CA SER A 103 -3.61 -19.12 7.10
C SER A 103 -3.95 -18.78 8.56
N HIS A 104 -2.96 -18.65 9.44
CA HIS A 104 -3.20 -18.36 10.84
C HIS A 104 -3.87 -16.98 11.01
N PRO A 105 -4.96 -16.86 11.80
CA PRO A 105 -5.74 -15.62 11.91
C PRO A 105 -4.92 -14.37 12.27
N MET A 106 -3.91 -14.52 13.13
CA MET A 106 -3.02 -13.41 13.51
C MET A 106 -2.18 -12.88 12.35
N LEU A 107 -1.67 -13.76 11.48
CA LEU A 107 -0.90 -13.33 10.30
C LEU A 107 -1.82 -12.74 9.23
N LEU A 108 -3.02 -13.29 9.05
CA LEU A 108 -4.03 -12.70 8.17
C LEU A 108 -4.42 -11.28 8.61
N GLU A 109 -4.65 -11.07 9.90
CA GLU A 109 -4.98 -9.74 10.42
C GLU A 109 -3.79 -8.79 10.37
N LEU A 110 -2.56 -9.29 10.58
CA LEU A 110 -1.34 -8.50 10.36
C LEU A 110 -1.22 -8.05 8.90
N HIS A 111 -1.42 -8.96 7.94
CA HIS A 111 -1.38 -8.64 6.51
C HIS A 111 -2.42 -7.59 6.15
N LYS A 112 -3.64 -7.71 6.69
CA LYS A 112 -4.71 -6.72 6.46
C LYS A 112 -4.31 -5.33 6.96
N ASN A 113 -3.76 -5.22 8.18
CA ASN A 113 -3.33 -3.92 8.71
C ASN A 113 -2.09 -3.37 7.97
N ALA A 114 -1.13 -4.22 7.60
CA ALA A 114 0.03 -3.83 6.79
C ALA A 114 -0.40 -3.30 5.41
N LYS A 115 -1.31 -4.02 4.75
CA LYS A 115 -1.89 -3.64 3.45
C LYS A 115 -2.58 -2.28 3.53
N TYR A 116 -3.45 -2.05 4.53
CA TYR A 116 -4.08 -0.73 4.71
C TYR A 116 -3.08 0.37 5.05
N HIS A 117 -2.07 0.09 5.87
CA HIS A 117 -1.01 1.06 6.13
C HIS A 117 -0.31 1.49 4.83
N ILE A 118 0.02 0.53 3.95
CA ILE A 118 0.67 0.79 2.65
C ILE A 118 -0.25 1.59 1.74
N ILE A 119 -1.55 1.23 1.64
CA ILE A 119 -2.57 1.96 0.87
C ILE A 119 -2.64 3.41 1.33
N LEU A 120 -2.90 3.62 2.62
CA LEU A 120 -3.12 4.96 3.17
C LEU A 120 -1.86 5.83 3.06
N SER A 121 -0.68 5.26 3.33
CA SER A 121 0.58 5.97 3.15
C SER A 121 0.81 6.34 1.69
N ASN A 122 0.52 5.43 0.76
CA ASN A 122 0.63 5.71 -0.67
C ASN A 122 -0.32 6.82 -1.09
N ASP A 123 -1.58 6.76 -0.68
CA ASP A 123 -2.59 7.75 -1.03
C ASP A 123 -2.24 9.15 -0.51
N ILE A 124 -1.77 9.26 0.74
CA ILE A 124 -1.33 10.56 1.30
C ILE A 124 -0.16 11.14 0.49
N MET A 125 0.85 10.31 0.22
CA MET A 125 2.10 10.76 -0.42
C MET A 125 1.92 11.01 -1.92
N SER A 126 1.02 10.28 -2.57
CA SER A 126 0.76 10.39 -4.01
C SER A 126 -0.29 11.44 -4.36
N PHE A 127 -1.11 11.90 -3.40
CA PHE A 127 -2.28 12.73 -3.66
C PHE A 127 -2.00 13.94 -4.55
N LYS A 128 -0.95 14.73 -4.27
CA LYS A 128 -0.62 15.91 -5.10
C LYS A 128 -0.42 15.53 -6.57
N LYS A 129 0.30 14.44 -6.83
CA LYS A 129 0.54 13.95 -8.18
C LYS A 129 -0.77 13.49 -8.83
N GLU A 130 -1.58 12.73 -8.10
CA GLU A 130 -2.82 12.13 -8.61
C GLU A 130 -3.89 13.20 -8.89
N ASP A 131 -4.00 14.20 -8.01
CA ASP A 131 -4.86 15.38 -8.20
C ASP A 131 -4.48 16.16 -9.47
N MET A 132 -3.19 16.42 -9.70
CA MET A 132 -2.70 17.04 -10.95
C MET A 132 -3.01 16.21 -12.21
N GLN A 133 -3.23 14.90 -12.06
CA GLN A 133 -3.62 13.99 -13.14
C GLN A 133 -5.14 13.82 -13.27
N GLY A 134 -5.92 14.39 -12.35
CA GLY A 134 -7.36 14.20 -12.24
C GLY A 134 -7.76 12.79 -11.81
N ASP A 135 -6.86 12.07 -11.13
CA ASP A 135 -7.14 10.77 -10.51
C ASP A 135 -7.60 10.99 -9.07
N PHE A 136 -8.90 10.89 -8.85
CA PHE A 136 -9.50 11.03 -7.52
C PHE A 136 -9.75 9.70 -6.81
N CYS A 137 -9.21 8.60 -7.35
CA CYS A 137 -9.28 7.28 -6.75
C CYS A 137 -8.23 7.16 -5.63
N ASN A 138 -8.42 7.95 -4.57
CA ASN A 138 -7.47 8.19 -3.49
C ASN A 138 -8.22 8.57 -2.19
N VAL A 139 -7.83 8.00 -1.05
CA VAL A 139 -8.46 8.25 0.27
C VAL A 139 -8.61 9.73 0.61
N LEU A 140 -7.61 10.57 0.32
CA LEU A 140 -7.69 12.00 0.62
C LEU A 140 -8.78 12.70 -0.18
N ALA A 141 -8.92 12.36 -1.46
CA ALA A 141 -10.01 12.87 -2.30
C ALA A 141 -11.37 12.43 -1.73
N LEU A 142 -11.50 11.14 -1.38
CA LEU A 142 -12.75 10.59 -0.86
C LEU A 142 -13.16 11.25 0.47
N LEU A 143 -12.23 11.37 1.42
CA LEU A 143 -12.48 12.02 2.71
C LEU A 143 -12.80 13.51 2.54
N TYR A 144 -12.10 14.20 1.64
CA TYR A 144 -12.36 15.61 1.36
C TYR A 144 -13.76 15.82 0.78
N PHE A 145 -14.13 15.07 -0.27
CA PHE A 145 -15.44 15.19 -0.90
C PHE A 145 -16.57 14.69 0.00
N GLN A 146 -16.32 13.67 0.81
CA GLN A 146 -17.27 13.24 1.83
C GLN A 146 -17.56 14.39 2.79
N LYS A 147 -16.55 15.06 3.35
CA LYS A 147 -16.76 16.23 4.23
C LYS A 147 -17.45 17.38 3.51
N LEU A 148 -17.18 17.58 2.22
CA LEU A 148 -17.74 18.68 1.45
C LEU A 148 -19.25 18.49 1.19
N TYR A 149 -19.69 17.26 0.94
CA TYR A 149 -21.05 16.96 0.47
C TYR A 149 -21.91 16.14 1.45
N TYR A 150 -21.32 15.49 2.47
CA TYR A 150 -22.02 14.57 3.38
C TYR A 150 -21.63 14.73 4.87
N PRO A 151 -22.61 14.86 5.79
CA PRO A 151 -24.03 15.14 5.51
C PRO A 151 -24.20 16.49 4.82
N LYS A 152 -25.38 16.77 4.25
CA LYS A 152 -25.68 18.09 3.65
C LYS A 152 -25.31 19.20 4.64
N ARG A 153 -24.32 20.01 4.28
CA ARG A 153 -23.82 21.10 5.12
C ARG A 153 -24.76 22.30 5.09
N ASN A 154 -24.77 23.07 6.16
CA ASN A 154 -25.32 24.42 6.12
C ASN A 154 -24.40 25.27 5.23
N PRO A 155 -24.91 25.99 4.21
CA PRO A 155 -24.12 26.90 3.38
C PRO A 155 -23.33 27.95 4.19
N ASP A 156 -23.80 28.31 5.39
CA ASP A 156 -23.14 29.28 6.27
C ASP A 156 -21.93 28.69 7.03
N ASP A 157 -21.80 27.36 7.09
CA ASP A 157 -20.68 26.72 7.77
C ASP A 157 -19.38 26.93 6.97
N ARG A 158 -18.27 27.12 7.68
CA ARG A 158 -16.94 27.19 7.05
C ARG A 158 -16.63 25.89 6.29
N ALA A 159 -16.36 26.01 4.99
CA ALA A 159 -16.05 24.87 4.12
C ALA A 159 -14.89 24.03 4.68
N PRO A 160 -14.98 22.69 4.62
CA PRO A 160 -13.86 21.84 4.99
C PRO A 160 -12.68 22.13 4.08
N ILE A 161 -11.49 22.16 4.67
CA ILE A 161 -10.23 22.32 3.95
C ILE A 161 -9.54 20.95 3.84
N LEU A 162 -8.71 20.79 2.82
CA LEU A 162 -7.94 19.56 2.58
C LEU A 162 -7.17 19.09 3.82
N GLN A 163 -6.69 20.02 4.65
CA GLN A 163 -6.01 19.71 5.91
C GLN A 163 -6.82 18.76 6.82
N GLY A 164 -8.15 18.89 6.86
CA GLY A 164 -8.99 18.01 7.66
C GLY A 164 -8.99 16.57 7.15
N ALA A 165 -9.01 16.38 5.82
CA ALA A 165 -8.91 15.05 5.22
C ALA A 165 -7.52 14.42 5.43
N ILE A 166 -6.46 15.24 5.38
CA ILE A 166 -5.08 14.80 5.66
C ILE A 166 -4.96 14.31 7.11
N LEU A 167 -5.49 15.06 8.08
CA LEU A 167 -5.42 14.68 9.49
C LEU A 167 -6.16 13.37 9.77
N ASP A 168 -7.35 13.18 9.19
CA ASP A 168 -8.11 11.93 9.30
C ASP A 168 -7.32 10.74 8.71
N ALA A 169 -6.75 10.90 7.52
CA ALA A 169 -5.97 9.84 6.89
C ALA A 169 -4.70 9.51 7.68
N ILE A 170 -4.03 10.50 8.27
CA ILE A 170 -2.89 10.28 9.17
C ILE A 170 -3.31 9.46 10.39
N GLU A 171 -4.48 9.74 10.96
CA GLU A 171 -4.99 8.96 12.09
C GLU A 171 -5.28 7.52 11.70
N MET A 172 -5.88 7.30 10.52
CA MET A 172 -6.06 5.95 9.97
C MET A 172 -4.71 5.22 9.83
N VAL A 173 -3.66 5.89 9.33
CA VAL A 173 -2.30 5.30 9.24
C VAL A 173 -1.76 4.93 10.63
N ARG A 174 -1.89 5.83 11.62
CA ARG A 174 -1.43 5.56 13.00
C ARG A 174 -2.12 4.34 13.58
N GLU A 175 -3.44 4.24 13.42
CA GLU A 175 -4.22 3.10 13.91
C GLU A 175 -3.71 1.79 13.27
N ARG A 176 -3.55 1.75 11.94
CA ARG A 176 -3.03 0.56 11.25
C ARG A 176 -1.61 0.21 11.70
N ASN A 177 -0.75 1.20 11.90
CA ASN A 177 0.61 1.00 12.38
C ASN A 177 0.62 0.39 13.79
N GLN A 178 -0.17 0.96 14.71
CA GLN A 178 -0.28 0.47 16.08
C GLN A 178 -0.80 -0.97 16.11
N ASN A 179 -1.80 -1.28 15.29
CA ASN A 179 -2.32 -2.65 15.16
C ASN A 179 -1.24 -3.61 14.65
N CYS A 180 -0.43 -3.21 13.64
CA CYS A 180 0.68 -4.03 13.17
C CYS A 180 1.69 -4.33 14.28
N VAL A 181 2.13 -3.31 15.02
CA VAL A 181 3.08 -3.48 16.13
C VAL A 181 2.53 -4.44 17.18
N THR A 182 1.28 -4.22 17.61
CA THR A 182 0.62 -5.08 18.60
C THR A 182 0.46 -6.51 18.10
N LEU A 183 0.04 -6.72 16.85
CA LEU A 183 -0.11 -8.06 16.26
C LEU A 183 1.23 -8.78 16.10
N MET A 184 2.30 -8.07 15.72
CA MET A 184 3.65 -8.64 15.67
C MET A 184 4.10 -9.10 17.07
N GLU A 185 3.91 -8.29 18.11
CA GLU A 185 4.24 -8.67 19.49
C GLU A 185 3.41 -9.86 19.99
N GLN A 186 2.11 -9.87 19.70
CA GLN A 186 1.23 -10.97 20.07
C GLN A 186 1.62 -12.24 19.32
N THR A 187 1.98 -12.15 18.03
CA THR A 187 2.41 -13.28 17.22
C THR A 187 3.68 -13.92 17.79
N ARG A 188 4.63 -13.10 18.26
CA ARG A 188 5.84 -13.58 18.94
C ARG A 188 5.58 -14.30 20.27
N LYS A 189 4.40 -14.09 20.87
CA LYS A 189 3.96 -14.74 22.12
C LYS A 189 3.02 -15.92 21.87
N CYS A 190 2.61 -16.16 20.63
CA CYS A 190 1.71 -17.25 20.27
C CYS A 190 2.52 -18.56 20.15
N ASN A 191 2.24 -19.55 20.99
CA ASN A 191 2.97 -20.82 21.01
C ASN A 191 2.91 -21.58 19.66
N GLU A 192 1.77 -21.51 18.97
CA GLU A 192 1.54 -22.17 17.68
C GLU A 192 2.47 -21.61 16.59
N LEU A 193 2.70 -20.30 16.61
CA LEU A 193 3.53 -19.61 15.62
C LEU A 193 5.00 -19.49 16.04
N ILE A 194 5.30 -19.16 17.30
CA ILE A 194 6.70 -18.94 17.74
C ILE A 194 7.55 -20.21 17.69
N SER A 195 6.92 -21.39 17.74
CA SER A 195 7.62 -22.68 17.58
C SER A 195 8.12 -22.90 16.15
N LYS A 196 7.60 -22.16 15.17
CA LYS A 196 8.00 -22.22 13.76
C LYS A 196 9.26 -21.37 13.54
N PRO A 197 10.39 -21.94 13.07
CA PRO A 197 11.67 -21.23 12.98
C PRO A 197 11.70 -19.98 12.08
N CYS A 198 10.75 -19.83 11.15
CA CYS A 198 10.73 -18.76 10.16
C CYS A 198 9.84 -17.56 10.53
N ILE A 199 9.01 -17.67 11.57
CA ILE A 199 8.00 -16.64 11.87
C ILE A 199 8.63 -15.31 12.26
N ASP A 200 9.65 -15.30 13.12
CA ASP A 200 10.26 -14.05 13.55
C ASP A 200 10.90 -13.27 12.38
N LYS A 201 11.61 -14.00 11.50
CA LYS A 201 12.15 -13.47 10.24
C LYS A 201 11.06 -12.95 9.31
N TYR A 202 9.93 -13.66 9.23
CA TYR A 202 8.80 -13.20 8.44
C TYR A 202 8.23 -11.89 8.97
N LEU A 203 8.03 -11.76 10.28
CA LEU A 203 7.56 -10.53 10.92
C LEU A 203 8.53 -9.37 10.71
N GLU A 204 9.85 -9.61 10.79
CA GLU A 204 10.86 -8.59 10.44
C GLU A 204 10.73 -8.13 8.99
N GLY A 205 10.57 -9.07 8.06
CA GLY A 205 10.36 -8.76 6.64
C GLY A 205 9.12 -7.90 6.38
N VAL A 206 8.01 -8.18 7.07
CA VAL A 206 6.80 -7.33 7.02
C VAL A 206 7.13 -5.92 7.54
N GLY A 207 7.88 -5.82 8.63
CA GLY A 207 8.34 -4.54 9.19
C GLY A 207 9.24 -3.74 8.25
N TRP A 208 10.19 -4.40 7.57
CA TRP A 208 11.03 -3.80 6.54
C TRP A 208 10.21 -3.31 5.36
N TRP A 209 9.17 -4.03 4.96
CA TRP A 209 8.32 -3.59 3.86
C TRP A 209 7.51 -2.34 4.22
N ILE A 210 6.90 -2.32 5.40
CA ILE A 210 6.13 -1.16 5.89
C ILE A 210 7.02 0.09 5.97
N SER A 211 8.19 -0.03 6.60
CA SER A 211 9.14 1.09 6.75
C SER A 211 9.80 1.49 5.43
N GLY A 212 10.23 0.51 4.64
CA GLY A 212 10.84 0.71 3.32
C GLY A 212 9.89 1.36 2.33
N ASN A 213 8.60 1.00 2.36
CA ASN A 213 7.56 1.68 1.58
C ASN A 213 7.51 3.18 1.90
N LEU A 214 7.51 3.55 3.18
CA LEU A 214 7.50 4.97 3.58
C LEU A 214 8.79 5.69 3.17
N TYR A 215 9.94 5.07 3.39
CA TYR A 215 11.23 5.62 2.94
C TYR A 215 11.23 5.85 1.43
N TRP A 216 10.74 4.89 0.65
CA TRP A 216 10.67 5.01 -0.81
C TRP A 216 9.78 6.18 -1.25
N HIS A 217 8.65 6.43 -0.60
CA HIS A 217 7.81 7.59 -0.92
C HIS A 217 8.55 8.92 -0.73
N LEU A 218 9.39 9.01 0.31
CA LEU A 218 10.22 10.19 0.58
C LEU A 218 11.37 10.31 -0.42
N ALA A 219 12.07 9.20 -0.70
CA ALA A 219 13.25 9.15 -1.56
C ALA A 219 12.93 9.22 -3.06
N SER A 220 11.75 8.77 -3.47
CA SER A 220 11.44 8.62 -4.88
C SER A 220 11.07 9.94 -5.54
N ALA A 221 11.76 10.25 -6.63
CA ALA A 221 11.36 11.31 -7.55
C ALA A 221 9.94 11.13 -8.12
N ARG A 222 9.37 9.91 -8.05
CA ARG A 222 8.02 9.60 -8.54
C ARG A 222 6.94 10.54 -7.99
N PHE A 223 7.08 10.99 -6.74
CA PHE A 223 6.08 11.83 -6.07
C PHE A 223 6.51 13.29 -5.92
N GLY A 224 7.79 13.59 -6.18
CA GLY A 224 8.33 14.95 -6.08
C GLY A 224 8.23 15.55 -4.67
N ILE A 225 8.22 14.72 -3.62
CA ILE A 225 8.06 15.14 -2.23
C ILE A 225 9.39 15.69 -1.70
N CYS A 226 10.49 14.95 -1.87
CA CYS A 226 11.83 15.42 -1.51
C CYS A 226 12.53 16.00 -2.74
N ALA A 227 12.20 17.24 -3.08
CA ALA A 227 13.12 18.11 -3.83
C ALA A 227 14.10 18.86 -2.88
N THR A 228 14.01 18.65 -1.56
CA THR A 228 14.64 19.53 -0.56
C THR A 228 15.33 18.85 0.63
N SER A 229 15.57 17.52 0.64
CA SER A 229 16.26 16.88 1.77
C SER A 229 17.24 15.78 1.33
N ASN A 230 18.48 15.84 1.86
CA ASN A 230 19.56 14.87 1.68
C ASN A 230 19.31 13.54 2.43
N ILE A 231 18.13 12.96 2.25
CA ILE A 231 17.71 11.69 2.87
C ILE A 231 18.53 10.47 2.44
N HIS A 232 19.39 10.63 1.43
CA HIS A 232 20.39 9.64 1.02
C HIS A 232 21.70 9.75 1.80
N GLU A 233 22.06 10.93 2.33
CA GLU A 233 23.26 11.11 3.15
C GLU A 233 23.03 10.72 4.61
N ASN A 234 21.82 10.98 5.13
CA ASN A 234 21.40 10.59 6.48
C ASN A 234 20.05 9.86 6.39
N ALA A 235 20.07 8.57 6.04
CA ALA A 235 18.87 7.76 6.04
C ALA A 235 18.30 7.72 7.48
N PRO A 236 17.03 8.11 7.70
CA PRO A 236 16.40 8.00 9.02
C PRO A 236 16.42 6.54 9.47
N ASN A 237 16.68 6.30 10.76
CA ASN A 237 16.66 4.95 11.31
C ASN A 237 15.20 4.56 11.52
N MET A 238 14.55 4.06 10.46
CA MET A 238 13.10 3.82 10.45
C MET A 238 12.60 2.80 11.48
N HIS A 239 13.49 2.01 12.09
CA HIS A 239 13.17 1.11 13.21
C HIS A 239 13.04 1.86 14.55
N VAL A 240 13.81 2.94 14.73
CA VAL A 240 13.81 3.79 15.94
C VAL A 240 12.93 5.03 15.76
N ASP A 241 12.92 5.57 14.54
CA ASP A 241 12.18 6.77 14.11
C ASP A 241 10.73 6.46 13.70
N HIS A 242 10.23 5.26 14.00
CA HIS A 242 8.80 4.91 13.87
C HIS A 242 7.89 5.83 14.68
N GLN A 243 8.47 6.58 15.64
CA GLN A 243 7.91 7.82 16.15
C GLN A 243 8.36 8.99 15.28
N LEU A 244 7.79 9.14 14.09
CA LEU A 244 7.95 10.36 13.30
C LEU A 244 7.44 11.53 14.15
N LYS A 245 8.37 12.26 14.78
CA LYS A 245 8.11 13.55 15.41
C LYS A 245 7.72 14.50 14.29
N ILE A 246 6.41 14.68 14.10
CA ILE A 246 5.84 15.73 13.26
C ILE A 246 6.13 17.07 13.95
N ASP A 247 7.36 17.54 13.84
CA ASP A 247 7.73 18.90 14.25
C ASP A 247 8.40 19.69 13.12
N VAL A 248 8.56 19.10 11.92
CA VAL A 248 9.26 19.75 10.80
C VAL A 248 8.37 20.61 9.89
N ASN A 249 7.09 20.77 10.19
CA ASN A 249 6.19 21.63 9.40
C ASN A 249 5.61 22.83 10.16
N LYS A 250 6.26 23.30 11.22
CA LYS A 250 5.89 24.60 11.83
C LYS A 250 6.19 25.81 10.93
N GLY A 251 7.11 25.68 9.97
CA GLY A 251 7.46 26.75 9.01
C GLY A 251 6.77 26.68 7.64
N ALA A 252 6.11 25.57 7.29
CA ALA A 252 5.46 25.45 5.97
C ALA A 252 4.18 26.30 5.85
N ALA A 253 3.59 26.72 6.98
CA ALA A 253 2.50 27.69 7.00
C ALA A 253 2.94 29.10 6.60
N GLU A 254 4.24 29.42 6.64
CA GLU A 254 4.77 30.76 6.34
C GLU A 254 5.13 30.97 4.86
N THR A 255 4.96 29.96 4.01
CA THR A 255 5.29 30.03 2.56
C THR A 255 4.07 30.08 1.64
N VAL A 256 2.90 30.47 2.16
CA VAL A 256 1.78 30.88 1.30
C VAL A 256 2.04 32.32 0.83
N PRO A 257 2.18 32.58 -0.49
CA PRO A 257 2.31 33.94 -1.00
C PRO A 257 1.14 34.81 -0.53
N LYS A 258 1.44 35.97 0.07
CA LYS A 258 0.43 36.91 0.61
C LYS A 258 -0.60 37.40 -0.41
N GLU A 259 -0.35 37.19 -1.70
CA GLU A 259 -1.19 37.59 -2.82
C GLU A 259 -2.50 36.79 -2.94
N VAL A 260 -2.63 35.65 -2.23
CA VAL A 260 -3.87 34.82 -2.25
C VAL A 260 -4.88 35.24 -1.16
N MET A 261 -4.49 36.09 -0.20
CA MET A 261 -5.34 36.46 0.94
C MET A 261 -6.11 37.79 0.79
N THR A 262 -6.11 38.44 -0.37
CA THR A 262 -6.76 39.76 -0.55
C THR A 262 -7.92 39.81 -1.55
N SER A 263 -8.57 38.67 -1.82
CA SER A 263 -9.83 38.66 -2.58
C SER A 263 -10.86 37.68 -2.02
N ILE A 264 -11.23 37.90 -0.76
CA ILE A 264 -12.52 37.53 -0.19
C ILE A 264 -13.06 38.76 0.55
#